data_AF-A0A0R1WTQ1-F1
#
_entry.id   AF-A0A0R1WTQ1-F1
#
_cell.length_a   1.000
_cell.length_b   1.000
_cell.length_c   1.000
_cell.angle_alpha   90.00
_cell.angle_beta   90.00
_cell.angle_gamma   90.00
#
_symmetry.space_group_name_H-M   'P 1'
#
loop_
_entity.id
_entity.type
_entity.pdbx_description
1 polymer ?
#
loop_
_entity_poly.entity_id
_entity_poly.type
_entity_poly.pdbx_seq_one_letter_code
_entity_poly.pdbx_strand_id
1 'polypeptide(L)'
;MKYAQQNLLEIIKVVNQTDTSMEILDSLGSSQAVIMSVKEYRAIPETLYLMNDGTLNKVHKAMQDKSGEIDLTNGIDWNKI
;
A
#
# COMPACT_ATOMS: atom_id res chain seq x y z
N MET A 1 0.39 -24.73 0.93
CA MET A 1 0.32 -24.43 2.37
C MET A 1 1.49 -24.98 3.21
N LYS A 2 1.91 -26.25 3.09
CA LYS A 2 3.00 -26.81 3.94
C LYS A 2 4.30 -25.99 3.93
N TYR A 3 4.75 -25.54 2.75
CA TYR A 3 5.94 -24.69 2.63
C TYR A 3 5.80 -23.37 3.41
N ALA A 4 4.65 -22.71 3.28
CA ALA A 4 4.40 -21.45 3.97
C ALA A 4 4.37 -21.61 5.49
N GLN A 5 3.84 -22.73 5.99
CA GLN A 5 3.88 -23.04 7.42
C GLN A 5 5.32 -23.25 7.92
N GLN A 6 6.14 -23.99 7.17
CA GLN A 6 7.54 -24.27 7.55
C GLN A 6 8.42 -23.02 7.49
N ASN A 7 8.14 -22.10 6.56
CA ASN A 7 8.98 -20.93 6.29
C ASN A 7 8.31 -19.60 6.68
N LEU A 8 7.30 -19.63 7.56
CA LEU A 8 6.48 -18.46 7.87
C LEU A 8 7.30 -17.24 8.30
N LEU A 9 8.32 -17.44 9.14
CA LEU A 9 9.16 -16.35 9.63
C LEU A 9 10.03 -15.72 8.53
N GLU A 10 10.52 -16.54 7.59
CA GLU A 10 11.29 -16.04 6.45
C GLU A 10 10.39 -15.26 5.49
N ILE A 11 9.20 -15.79 5.21
CA ILE A 11 8.18 -15.10 4.40
C ILE A 11 7.84 -13.74 5.02
N ILE A 12 7.61 -13.68 6.33
CA ILE A 12 7.36 -12.42 7.05
C ILE A 12 8.54 -11.45 6.88
N LYS A 13 9.79 -11.91 6.99
CA LYS A 13 10.96 -11.05 6.78
C LYS A 13 11.01 -10.50 5.36
N VAL A 14 10.81 -11.35 4.35
CA VAL A 14 10.85 -10.97 2.95
C VAL A 14 9.81 -9.90 2.64
N VAL A 15 8.53 -10.14 2.95
CA VAL A 15 7.46 -9.17 2.64
C VAL A 15 7.67 -7.80 3.31
N ASN A 16 8.33 -7.76 4.48
CA ASN A 16 8.66 -6.50 5.15
C ASN A 16 9.86 -5.77 4.53
N GLN A 17 10.74 -6.46 3.79
CA GLN A 17 11.94 -5.90 3.19
C GLN A 17 11.74 -5.49 1.73
N THR A 18 10.91 -6.24 1.00
CA THR A 18 10.80 -6.10 -0.45
C THR A 18 9.59 -5.29 -0.90
N ASP A 19 8.75 -4.80 0.02
CA ASP A 19 7.44 -4.17 -0.27
C ASP A 19 6.66 -4.98 -1.34
N THR A 20 6.73 -6.33 -1.24
CA THR A 20 6.01 -7.24 -2.13
C THR A 20 5.15 -8.21 -1.33
N SER A 21 3.89 -8.33 -1.75
CA SER A 21 2.96 -9.33 -1.24
C SER A 21 3.23 -10.72 -1.83
N MET A 22 3.03 -11.77 -1.03
CA MET A 22 3.13 -13.17 -1.45
C MET A 22 1.79 -13.88 -1.29
N GLU A 23 1.40 -14.65 -2.31
CA GLU A 23 0.20 -15.48 -2.28
C GLU A 23 0.52 -16.88 -1.73
N ILE A 24 -0.34 -17.37 -0.84
CA ILE A 24 -0.29 -18.70 -0.25
C ILE A 24 -1.47 -19.49 -0.77
N LEU A 25 -1.18 -20.54 -1.52
CA LEU A 25 -2.15 -21.44 -2.10
C LEU A 25 -2.19 -22.78 -1.34
N ASP A 26 -3.38 -23.37 -1.19
CA ASP A 26 -3.49 -24.81 -0.95
C ASP A 26 -3.17 -25.59 -2.23
N SER A 27 -3.08 -26.93 -2.12
CA SER A 27 -2.75 -27.79 -3.24
C SER A 27 -3.82 -27.88 -4.33
N LEU A 28 -5.04 -27.40 -4.05
CA LEU A 28 -6.20 -27.46 -4.94
C LEU A 28 -6.58 -26.07 -5.49
N GLY A 29 -5.87 -25.01 -5.07
CA GLY A 29 -6.21 -23.62 -5.35
C GLY A 29 -7.51 -23.13 -4.69
N SER A 30 -8.16 -23.94 -3.85
CA SER A 30 -9.49 -23.64 -3.28
C SER A 30 -9.46 -22.70 -2.08
N SER A 31 -8.35 -22.73 -1.33
CA SER A 31 -8.10 -21.88 -0.18
C SER A 31 -6.83 -21.09 -0.41
N GLN A 32 -6.97 -19.77 -0.39
CA GLN A 32 -5.91 -18.82 -0.74
C GLN A 32 -5.84 -17.72 0.31
N ALA A 33 -4.63 -17.24 0.57
CA ALA A 33 -4.38 -16.10 1.43
C ALA A 33 -3.22 -15.28 0.86
N VAL A 34 -3.19 -13.98 1.15
CA VAL A 34 -2.06 -13.12 0.82
C VAL A 34 -1.38 -12.69 2.12
N ILE A 35 -0.04 -12.77 2.14
CA ILE A 35 0.79 -12.16 3.17
C ILE A 35 1.48 -10.95 2.57
N MET A 36 1.42 -9.81 3.26
CA MET A 36 2.06 -8.56 2.86
C MET A 36 2.57 -7.84 4.11
N SER A 37 3.39 -6.80 3.91
CA SER A 37 3.82 -5.96 5.04
C SER A 37 2.63 -5.20 5.65
N VAL A 38 2.74 -4.86 6.95
CA VAL A 38 1.73 -3.99 7.60
C VAL A 38 1.69 -2.60 6.95
N LYS A 39 2.83 -2.14 6.43
CA LYS A 39 2.94 -0.88 5.68
C LYS A 39 2.07 -0.91 4.42
N GLU A 40 2.22 -1.94 3.58
CA GLU A 40 1.38 -2.11 2.38
C GLU A 40 -0.10 -2.27 2.73
N TYR A 41 -0.42 -3.09 3.73
CA TYR A 41 -1.81 -3.28 4.17
C TYR A 41 -2.49 -1.96 4.56
N ARG A 42 -1.77 -1.07 5.24
CA ARG A 42 -2.29 0.26 5.65
C ARG A 42 -2.36 1.25 4.49
N ALA A 43 -1.44 1.15 3.52
CA ALA A 43 -1.42 2.03 2.36
C ALA A 43 -2.59 1.78 1.40
N ILE A 44 -3.15 0.56 1.35
CA ILE A 44 -4.27 0.23 0.48
C ILE A 44 -5.53 1.06 0.81
N PRO A 45 -6.05 1.07 2.06
CA PRO A 45 -7.19 1.93 2.42
C PRO A 45 -6.94 3.42 2.18
N GLU A 46 -5.73 3.91 2.48
CA GLU A 46 -5.35 5.31 2.25
C GLU A 46 -5.40 5.64 0.75
N THR A 47 -4.81 4.79 -0.10
CA THR A 47 -4.84 4.95 -1.55
C THR A 47 -6.29 4.91 -2.07
N LEU A 48 -7.12 3.98 -1.58
CA LEU A 48 -8.53 3.89 -1.94
C LEU A 48 -9.31 5.15 -1.55
N TYR A 49 -9.04 5.70 -0.36
CA TYR A 49 -9.64 6.95 0.10
C TYR A 49 -9.25 8.13 -0.82
N LEU A 50 -7.95 8.28 -1.12
CA LEU A 50 -7.44 9.32 -2.00
C LEU A 50 -7.93 9.19 -3.46
N MET A 51 -8.23 7.96 -3.91
CA MET A 51 -8.83 7.72 -5.23
C MET A 51 -10.26 8.22 -5.25
N ASN A 52 -11.01 7.92 -4.18
CA ASN A 52 -12.44 8.22 -4.09
C ASN A 52 -12.71 9.72 -3.88
N ASP A 53 -11.88 10.44 -3.12
CA ASP A 53 -12.07 11.87 -2.85
C ASP A 53 -11.49 12.80 -3.95
N GLY A 54 -10.83 12.22 -4.96
CA GLY A 54 -10.21 12.93 -6.07
C GLY A 54 -8.84 13.56 -5.76
N THR A 55 -8.31 13.37 -4.55
CA THR A 55 -6.99 13.87 -4.12
C THR A 55 -5.86 13.24 -4.92
N LEU A 56 -5.99 11.96 -5.32
CA LEU A 56 -4.97 11.29 -6.16
C LEU A 56 -4.76 11.99 -7.51
N ASN A 57 -5.80 12.60 -8.08
CA ASN A 57 -5.65 13.39 -9.32
C ASN A 57 -4.81 14.65 -9.11
N LYS A 58 -4.91 15.28 -7.93
CA LYS A 58 -4.10 16.46 -7.58
C LYS A 58 -2.65 16.07 -7.33
N VAL A 59 -2.44 14.99 -6.57
CA VAL A 59 -1.10 14.43 -6.33
C VAL A 59 -0.43 14.03 -7.64
N HIS A 60 -1.16 13.40 -8.57
CA HIS A 60 -0.61 13.01 -9.87
C HIS A 60 -0.24 14.22 -10.74
N LYS A 61 -1.11 15.24 -10.80
CA LYS A 61 -0.77 16.53 -11.43
C LYS A 61 0.46 17.16 -10.78
N ALA A 62 0.55 17.08 -9.46
CA ALA A 62 1.67 17.62 -8.71
C ALA A 62 3.00 16.89 -9.00
N MET A 63 2.98 15.56 -9.11
CA MET A 63 4.17 14.79 -9.49
C MET A 63 4.65 15.07 -10.92
N GLN A 64 3.74 15.47 -11.82
CA GLN A 64 4.06 15.80 -13.22
C GLN A 64 4.52 17.24 -13.41
N ASP A 65 4.11 18.15 -12.53
CA ASP A 65 4.54 19.55 -12.55
C ASP A 65 5.97 19.66 -12.03
N LYS A 66 6.92 19.91 -12.94
CA LYS A 66 8.34 20.15 -12.61
C LYS A 66 8.62 21.56 -12.09
N SER A 67 7.60 22.30 -11.65
CA SER A 67 7.67 23.71 -11.27
C SER A 67 8.12 23.97 -9.82
N GLY A 68 8.37 22.91 -9.04
CA GLY A 68 9.15 22.97 -7.80
C GLY A 68 8.34 23.14 -6.51
N GLU A 69 7.14 23.72 -6.55
CA GLU A 69 6.26 23.82 -5.37
C GLU A 69 4.78 23.84 -5.78
N ILE A 70 3.98 23.00 -5.13
CA ILE A 70 2.57 22.82 -5.46
C ILE A 70 1.81 22.65 -4.15
N ASP A 71 0.85 23.53 -3.92
CA ASP A 71 0.04 23.54 -2.71
C ASP A 71 -0.97 22.38 -2.72
N LEU A 72 -0.68 21.33 -1.95
CA LEU A 72 -1.57 20.18 -1.75
C LEU A 72 -2.65 20.43 -0.69
N THR A 73 -2.56 21.52 0.07
CA THR A 73 -3.50 21.81 1.18
C THR A 73 -4.83 22.34 0.69
N ASN A 74 -4.92 22.75 -0.59
CA ASN A 74 -6.13 23.35 -1.15
C ASN A 74 -6.59 24.59 -0.34
N GLY A 75 -5.67 25.28 0.35
CA GLY A 75 -5.94 26.40 1.24
C GLY A 75 -6.34 26.01 2.69
N ILE A 76 -6.20 24.75 3.09
CA ILE A 76 -6.49 24.31 4.47
C ILE A 76 -5.28 24.61 5.38
N ASP A 77 -5.50 25.48 6.36
CA ASP A 77 -4.50 25.83 7.38
C ASP A 77 -4.51 24.82 8.53
N TRP A 78 -3.67 23.80 8.41
CA TRP A 78 -3.51 22.73 9.40
C TRP A 78 -3.01 23.19 10.77
N ASN A 79 -2.54 24.44 10.91
CA ASN A 79 -2.16 25.02 12.20
C ASN A 79 -3.35 25.58 12.99
N LYS A 80 -4.56 25.53 12.41
CA LYS A 80 -5.81 25.98 13.04
C LYS A 80 -6.75 24.85 13.45
N ILE A 81 -6.28 23.61 13.42
CA ILE A 81 -6.97 22.41 13.91
C ILE A 81 -6.15 21.85 15.08
#